data_AF-A0A9E2R4J3-F1
#
_entry.id   AF-A0A9E2R4J3-F1
#
_cell.length_a   1.000
_cell.length_b   1.000
_cell.length_c   1.000
_cell.angle_alpha   90.00
_cell.angle_beta   90.00
_cell.angle_gamma   90.00
#
_symmetry.space_group_name_H-M   'P 1'
#
loop_
_entity.id
_entity.type
_entity.pdbx_description
1 polymer ?
#
loop_
_entity_poly.entity_id
_entity_poly.type
_entity_poly.pdbx_seq_one_letter_code
_entity_poly.pdbx_strand_id
1 'polypeptide(L)'
;MPRISTGRTSRFIPTVYEPNAKRQARRQGVGVPDSGPHPGRRTRAFAPNPQRGISVKAAYGLPTRRGPGKVRALNFQHKILGLDRLPEWRAAVRAEGKRLVVTNGCFDLLHYGHVAFLELARNQGDALLVGVNGDHSVRELKGEGRPINPESDRAAVLAALQAVDGVSIFPERTATHFLRLAQPDLYVKGGDYTLDSLNPEERQAVQGGGGRIVIVPYLPGRSTTGLLGKISRL
;
A
#
# COMPACT_ATOMS: atom_id res chain seq x y z
N MET A 1 -33.76 17.38 -32.79
CA MET A 1 -32.86 16.20 -32.77
C MET A 1 -31.41 16.69 -32.75
N PRO A 2 -30.73 16.81 -31.61
CA PRO A 2 -29.34 17.23 -31.57
C PRO A 2 -28.39 16.02 -31.68
N ARG A 3 -27.28 16.22 -32.42
CA ARG A 3 -26.23 15.25 -32.75
C ARG A 3 -25.36 14.91 -31.53
N ILE A 4 -25.03 13.63 -31.39
CA ILE A 4 -24.07 13.09 -30.41
C ILE A 4 -22.65 13.33 -30.92
N SER A 5 -21.86 14.08 -30.14
CA SER A 5 -20.41 14.26 -30.34
C SER A 5 -19.67 13.09 -29.69
N THR A 6 -18.87 12.37 -30.48
CA THR A 6 -18.01 11.28 -30.03
C THR A 6 -16.73 11.85 -29.41
N GLY A 7 -16.69 11.88 -28.07
CA GLY A 7 -15.50 12.25 -27.31
C GLY A 7 -14.38 11.22 -27.46
N ARG A 8 -13.23 11.66 -27.96
CA ARG A 8 -11.96 10.92 -27.99
C ARG A 8 -11.63 10.33 -26.62
N THR A 9 -11.51 9.01 -26.55
CA THR A 9 -10.82 8.31 -25.46
C THR A 9 -9.33 8.68 -25.52
N SER A 10 -8.89 9.54 -24.59
CA SER A 10 -7.48 9.80 -24.34
C SER A 10 -6.82 8.50 -23.90
N ARG A 11 -5.88 7.97 -24.69
CA ARG A 11 -5.06 6.83 -24.29
C ARG A 11 -4.13 7.30 -23.17
N PHE A 12 -4.32 6.74 -21.97
CA PHE A 12 -3.43 6.95 -20.84
C PHE A 12 -2.11 6.23 -21.08
N ILE A 13 -1.00 6.97 -21.11
CA ILE A 13 0.36 6.44 -21.27
C ILE A 13 1.10 6.64 -19.94
N PRO A 14 1.48 5.57 -19.22
CA PRO A 14 2.30 5.69 -18.02
C PRO A 14 3.72 6.16 -18.38
N THR A 15 4.29 7.07 -17.58
CA THR A 15 5.67 7.54 -17.77
C THR A 15 6.64 6.54 -17.14
N VAL A 16 7.35 5.78 -17.98
CA VAL A 16 8.49 4.94 -17.59
C VAL A 16 9.77 5.75 -17.81
N TYR A 17 10.57 5.96 -16.77
CA TYR A 17 11.82 6.72 -16.87
C TYR A 17 13.04 5.79 -16.86
N GLU A 18 13.97 6.02 -17.80
CA GLU A 18 15.30 5.39 -17.85
C GLU A 18 16.40 6.43 -17.55
N PRO A 19 17.48 6.04 -16.86
CA PRO A 19 18.42 7.00 -16.28
C PRO A 19 19.30 7.65 -17.34
N ASN A 20 19.37 8.99 -17.32
CA ASN A 20 20.43 9.73 -18.01
C ASN A 20 21.24 10.58 -17.01
N ALA A 21 22.55 10.61 -17.24
CA ALA A 21 23.56 10.97 -16.27
C ALA A 21 23.84 12.49 -16.17
N LYS A 22 24.24 12.91 -14.96
CA LYS A 22 24.96 14.15 -14.57
C LYS A 22 24.16 15.46 -14.56
N ARG A 23 24.06 16.11 -13.39
CA ARG A 23 24.95 17.20 -12.95
C ARG A 23 24.64 17.67 -11.52
N GLN A 24 25.71 18.02 -10.79
CA GLN A 24 25.75 18.58 -9.44
C GLN A 24 25.37 20.07 -9.40
N ALA A 25 24.81 20.54 -8.26
CA ALA A 25 25.36 21.64 -7.45
C ALA A 25 24.49 22.02 -6.22
N ARG A 26 25.14 22.04 -5.02
CA ARG A 26 25.21 23.08 -3.94
C ARG A 26 23.97 23.95 -3.65
N ARG A 27 23.66 24.46 -2.44
CA ARG A 27 24.03 24.36 -1.00
C ARG A 27 23.05 25.36 -0.27
N GLN A 28 23.01 25.30 1.08
CA GLN A 28 22.47 26.28 2.07
C GLN A 28 20.95 26.19 2.31
N GLY A 29 20.36 26.12 3.51
CA GLY A 29 20.82 26.26 4.90
C GLY A 29 19.96 27.31 5.62
N VAL A 30 19.02 26.93 6.51
CA VAL A 30 18.39 27.83 7.51
C VAL A 30 17.97 27.01 8.74
N GLY A 31 18.32 27.49 9.93
CA GLY A 31 18.11 26.85 11.23
C GLY A 31 16.73 27.10 11.85
N VAL A 32 16.44 26.33 12.90
CA VAL A 32 15.26 26.47 13.78
C VAL A 32 15.75 26.39 15.23
N PRO A 33 15.32 27.28 16.14
CA PRO A 33 15.78 27.27 17.51
C PRO A 33 14.94 26.35 18.42
N ASP A 34 15.62 25.93 19.48
CA ASP A 34 15.27 25.03 20.57
C ASP A 34 14.34 25.69 21.62
N SER A 35 13.48 24.90 22.26
CA SER A 35 12.94 25.14 23.61
C SER A 35 12.13 23.94 24.14
N GLY A 36 12.68 23.24 25.15
CA GLY A 36 11.90 22.46 26.13
C GLY A 36 11.60 23.29 27.40
N PRO A 37 11.23 22.69 28.56
CA PRO A 37 10.63 21.37 28.81
C PRO A 37 9.41 21.34 29.79
N HIS A 38 8.65 20.22 29.76
CA HIS A 38 7.87 19.53 30.85
C HIS A 38 6.66 20.20 31.56
N PRO A 39 5.74 19.48 32.27
CA PRO A 39 5.79 18.09 32.80
C PRO A 39 4.51 17.18 32.68
N GLY A 40 4.75 15.86 32.72
CA GLY A 40 4.05 14.83 33.54
C GLY A 40 2.53 14.56 33.43
N ARG A 41 2.16 13.40 32.91
CA ARG A 41 1.04 12.58 33.45
C ARG A 41 1.23 11.08 33.19
N ARG A 42 0.81 10.30 34.19
CA ARG A 42 1.16 8.90 34.46
C ARG A 42 0.56 7.89 33.48
N THR A 43 1.32 6.81 33.34
CA THR A 43 1.12 5.60 32.54
C THR A 43 -0.15 4.80 32.91
N ARG A 44 -0.86 4.34 31.88
CA ARG A 44 -1.59 3.06 31.94
C ARG A 44 -1.02 2.16 30.86
N ALA A 45 -0.40 1.07 31.28
CA ALA A 45 0.13 0.04 30.41
C ALA A 45 -1.03 -0.59 29.61
N PHE A 46 -1.04 -0.38 28.30
CA PHE A 46 -1.84 -1.20 27.39
C PHE A 46 -1.07 -2.51 27.16
N ALA A 47 -1.59 -3.59 27.73
CA ALA A 47 -1.11 -4.93 27.43
C ALA A 47 -1.32 -5.23 25.94
N PRO A 48 -0.35 -5.86 25.24
CA PRO A 48 -0.53 -6.28 23.85
C PRO A 48 -1.60 -7.37 23.77
N ASN A 49 -2.66 -7.11 23.00
CA ASN A 49 -3.73 -8.06 22.75
C ASN A 49 -3.19 -9.19 21.82
N PRO A 50 -3.24 -10.47 22.23
CA PRO A 50 -2.69 -11.56 21.44
C PRO A 50 -3.52 -11.79 20.17
N GLN A 51 -2.80 -11.88 19.06
CA GLN A 51 -3.29 -12.22 17.74
C GLN A 51 -4.11 -13.53 17.77
N ARG A 52 -5.45 -13.42 17.74
CA ARG A 52 -6.33 -14.51 17.31
C ARG A 52 -7.31 -13.93 16.29
N GLY A 53 -6.98 -14.11 15.02
CA GLY A 53 -7.90 -13.80 13.93
C GLY A 53 -9.20 -14.60 14.13
N ILE A 54 -10.34 -13.91 14.14
CA ILE A 54 -11.65 -14.54 14.16
C ILE A 54 -11.80 -15.36 12.87
N SER A 55 -12.03 -16.67 13.00
CA SER A 55 -12.33 -17.53 11.85
C SER A 55 -13.64 -17.10 11.20
N VAL A 56 -13.59 -16.72 9.91
CA VAL A 56 -14.77 -16.31 9.11
C VAL A 56 -15.88 -17.36 9.15
N LYS A 57 -15.53 -18.65 9.20
CA LYS A 57 -16.51 -19.74 9.32
C LYS A 57 -17.29 -19.68 10.64
N ALA A 58 -16.62 -19.34 11.74
CA ALA A 58 -17.24 -19.26 13.06
C ALA A 58 -18.11 -17.99 13.19
N ALA A 59 -17.71 -16.88 12.56
CA ALA A 59 -18.44 -15.62 12.65
C ALA A 59 -19.73 -15.58 11.81
N TYR A 60 -19.78 -16.27 10.67
CA TYR A 60 -20.89 -16.14 9.70
C TYR A 60 -21.70 -17.41 9.42
N GLY A 61 -21.42 -18.54 10.10
CA GLY A 61 -22.23 -19.76 9.97
C GLY A 61 -22.36 -20.25 8.52
N LEU A 62 -21.25 -20.31 7.79
CA LEU A 62 -21.27 -20.64 6.36
C LEU A 62 -21.85 -22.05 6.11
N PRO A 63 -22.79 -22.22 5.17
CA PRO A 63 -23.43 -23.51 4.91
C PRO A 63 -22.45 -24.54 4.39
N THR A 64 -22.47 -25.75 4.97
CA THR A 64 -21.74 -26.91 4.44
C THR A 64 -22.45 -27.42 3.18
N ARG A 65 -22.09 -26.92 2.00
CA ARG A 65 -22.62 -27.47 0.75
C ARG A 65 -22.00 -28.84 0.46
N ARG A 66 -22.80 -29.90 0.54
CA ARG A 66 -22.50 -31.24 -0.02
C ARG A 66 -23.05 -31.30 -1.45
N GLY A 67 -22.19 -31.44 -2.45
CA GLY A 67 -22.55 -31.63 -3.86
C GLY A 67 -21.30 -31.84 -4.75
N PRO A 68 -21.41 -32.56 -5.90
CA PRO A 68 -20.26 -32.91 -6.71
C PRO A 68 -19.83 -31.72 -7.57
N GLY A 69 -18.75 -31.08 -7.13
CA GLY A 69 -18.12 -29.93 -7.75
C GLY A 69 -17.21 -29.33 -6.70
N LYS A 70 -15.94 -29.74 -6.69
CA LYS A 70 -14.94 -29.22 -5.73
C LYS A 70 -14.65 -27.75 -6.06
N VAL A 71 -15.57 -26.85 -5.75
CA VAL A 71 -15.28 -25.42 -5.70
C VAL A 71 -14.31 -25.25 -4.54
N ARG A 72 -13.05 -24.93 -4.85
CA ARG A 72 -12.02 -24.68 -3.85
C ARG A 72 -12.53 -23.55 -2.94
N ALA A 73 -12.61 -23.80 -1.64
CA ALA A 73 -13.04 -22.78 -0.69
C ALA A 73 -12.17 -21.54 -0.85
N LEU A 74 -12.80 -20.38 -1.07
CA LEU A 74 -12.09 -19.10 -1.14
C LEU A 74 -11.46 -18.84 0.22
N ASN A 75 -10.14 -18.68 0.22
CA ASN A 75 -9.38 -18.26 1.39
C ASN A 75 -8.34 -17.25 0.93
N PHE A 76 -8.56 -15.95 1.15
CA PHE A 76 -7.61 -14.91 0.77
C PHE A 76 -6.45 -14.75 1.76
N GLN A 77 -6.53 -15.36 2.95
CA GLN A 77 -5.52 -15.17 4.01
C GLN A 77 -4.13 -15.65 3.62
N HIS A 78 -4.02 -16.58 2.67
CA HIS A 78 -2.73 -17.03 2.13
C HIS A 78 -1.94 -15.91 1.44
N LYS A 79 -2.60 -14.81 1.05
CA LYS A 79 -1.95 -13.63 0.47
C LYS A 79 -1.33 -12.73 1.54
N ILE A 80 -1.65 -12.91 2.82
CA ILE A 80 -1.09 -12.11 3.91
C ILE A 80 0.23 -12.77 4.34
N LEU A 81 1.32 -12.06 4.12
CA LEU A 81 2.69 -12.55 4.28
C LEU A 81 3.38 -11.81 5.42
N GLY A 82 4.00 -12.55 6.33
CA GLY A 82 4.97 -11.99 7.27
C GLY A 82 6.20 -11.46 6.53
N LEU A 83 6.85 -10.43 7.08
CA LEU A 83 8.05 -9.83 6.48
C LEU A 83 9.17 -10.87 6.30
N ASP A 84 9.30 -11.79 7.25
CA ASP A 84 10.24 -12.92 7.25
C ASP A 84 10.02 -13.88 6.07
N ARG A 85 8.78 -13.98 5.58
CA ARG A 85 8.41 -14.86 4.44
C ARG A 85 8.54 -14.16 3.08
N LEU A 86 8.71 -12.83 3.05
CA LEU A 86 8.77 -12.08 1.79
C LEU A 86 9.92 -12.50 0.87
N PRO A 87 11.16 -12.74 1.34
CA PRO A 87 12.24 -13.16 0.46
C PRO A 87 11.96 -14.48 -0.24
N GLU A 88 11.40 -15.46 0.49
CA GLU A 88 11.02 -16.77 -0.06
C GLU A 88 9.87 -16.63 -1.07
N TRP A 89 8.83 -15.88 -0.72
CA TRP A 89 7.71 -15.62 -1.63
C TRP A 89 8.18 -14.89 -2.89
N ARG A 90 9.06 -13.90 -2.76
CA ARG A 90 9.64 -13.19 -3.90
C ARG A 90 10.45 -14.13 -4.79
N ALA A 91 11.25 -15.02 -4.21
CA ALA A 91 12.02 -16.00 -4.96
C ALA A 91 11.11 -16.92 -5.77
N ALA A 92 9.99 -17.37 -5.21
CA ALA A 92 8.98 -18.16 -5.92
C ALA A 92 8.36 -17.39 -7.10
N VAL A 93 7.93 -16.13 -6.89
CA VAL A 93 7.41 -15.27 -7.97
C VAL A 93 8.45 -15.11 -9.08
N ARG A 94 9.72 -14.91 -8.73
CA ARG A 94 10.81 -14.78 -9.71
C ARG A 94 11.09 -16.09 -10.46
N ALA A 95 11.02 -17.24 -9.78
CA ALA A 95 11.19 -18.56 -10.40
C ALA A 95 10.08 -18.88 -11.42
N GLU A 96 8.89 -18.31 -11.24
CA GLU A 96 7.80 -18.35 -12.22
C GLU A 96 8.00 -17.39 -13.41
N GLY A 97 9.10 -16.62 -13.43
CA GLY A 97 9.36 -15.62 -14.47
C GLY A 97 8.48 -14.38 -14.38
N LYS A 98 7.75 -14.19 -13.26
CA LYS A 98 6.79 -13.10 -13.08
C LYS A 98 7.45 -11.80 -12.64
N ARG A 99 7.00 -10.70 -13.23
CA ARG A 99 7.37 -9.33 -12.83
C ARG A 99 6.58 -8.90 -11.60
N LEU A 100 7.27 -8.62 -10.50
CA LEU A 100 6.67 -8.16 -9.26
C LEU A 100 6.53 -6.63 -9.25
N VAL A 101 5.29 -6.19 -9.09
CA VAL A 101 4.93 -4.82 -8.74
C VAL A 101 4.74 -4.70 -7.23
N VAL A 102 5.31 -3.67 -6.63
CA VAL A 102 5.09 -3.32 -5.23
C VAL A 102 4.48 -1.93 -5.13
N THR A 103 3.56 -1.76 -4.19
CA THR A 103 3.13 -0.44 -3.72
C THR A 103 2.98 -0.48 -2.20
N ASN A 104 2.81 0.66 -1.55
CA ASN A 104 2.52 0.71 -0.13
C ASN A 104 1.62 1.88 0.25
N GLY A 105 0.95 1.73 1.39
CA GLY A 105 0.15 2.79 1.96
C GLY A 105 -0.64 2.35 3.19
N CYS A 106 -1.39 3.30 3.73
CA CYS A 106 -2.23 3.08 4.90
C CYS A 106 -3.52 2.32 4.54
N PHE A 107 -4.18 2.64 3.42
CA PHE A 107 -5.42 1.98 2.96
C PHE A 107 -6.53 1.86 4.02
N ASP A 108 -6.69 2.88 4.86
CA ASP A 108 -7.59 2.87 6.03
C ASP A 108 -9.07 2.63 5.65
N LEU A 109 -9.62 3.50 4.81
CA LEU A 109 -10.94 3.33 4.22
C LEU A 109 -10.79 3.21 2.71
N LEU A 110 -11.09 2.03 2.18
CA LEU A 110 -11.08 1.82 0.74
C LEU A 110 -12.20 2.61 0.07
N HIS A 111 -11.88 3.09 -1.12
CA HIS A 111 -12.80 3.72 -2.05
C HIS A 111 -12.34 3.37 -3.46
N TYR A 112 -13.16 3.69 -4.47
CA TYR A 112 -12.84 3.39 -5.86
C TYR A 112 -11.44 3.87 -6.28
N GLY A 113 -11.00 5.06 -5.84
CA GLY A 113 -9.65 5.56 -6.14
C GLY A 113 -8.53 4.57 -5.77
N HIS A 114 -8.63 3.89 -4.62
CA HIS A 114 -7.66 2.85 -4.24
C HIS A 114 -7.79 1.61 -5.12
N VAL A 115 -9.01 1.15 -5.40
CA VAL A 115 -9.23 -0.06 -6.20
C VAL A 115 -8.71 0.13 -7.62
N ALA A 116 -9.03 1.25 -8.27
CA ALA A 116 -8.55 1.60 -9.60
C ALA A 116 -7.03 1.81 -9.63
N PHE A 117 -6.45 2.40 -8.58
CA PHE A 117 -5.00 2.52 -8.44
C PHE A 117 -4.31 1.15 -8.35
N LEU A 118 -4.84 0.24 -7.53
CA LEU A 118 -4.27 -1.11 -7.37
C LEU A 118 -4.41 -1.93 -8.65
N GLU A 119 -5.53 -1.80 -9.37
CA GLU A 119 -5.71 -2.38 -10.70
C GLU A 119 -4.66 -1.86 -11.69
N LEU A 120 -4.48 -0.54 -11.76
CA LEU A 120 -3.49 0.08 -12.63
C LEU A 120 -2.07 -0.38 -12.26
N ALA A 121 -1.73 -0.43 -10.97
CA ALA A 121 -0.44 -0.94 -10.50
C ALA A 121 -0.25 -2.41 -10.90
N ARG A 122 -1.25 -3.27 -10.67
CA ARG A 122 -1.20 -4.69 -11.05
C ARG A 122 -0.98 -4.88 -12.54
N ASN A 123 -1.54 -4.02 -13.39
CA ASN A 123 -1.37 -4.06 -14.84
C ASN A 123 0.03 -3.64 -15.35
N GLN A 124 0.93 -3.20 -14.47
CA GLN A 124 2.34 -2.92 -14.83
C GLN A 124 3.24 -4.17 -14.76
N GLY A 125 2.73 -5.29 -14.24
CA GLY A 125 3.47 -6.55 -14.11
C GLY A 125 2.54 -7.75 -13.95
N ASP A 126 3.05 -8.81 -13.32
CA ASP A 126 2.39 -10.13 -13.25
C ASP A 126 1.98 -10.52 -11.83
N ALA A 127 2.47 -9.79 -10.82
CA ALA A 127 2.06 -9.94 -9.43
C ALA A 127 2.07 -8.58 -8.73
N LEU A 128 1.11 -8.31 -7.85
CA LEU A 128 1.09 -7.12 -7.00
C LEU A 128 1.23 -7.50 -5.52
N LEU A 129 2.28 -6.96 -4.89
CA LEU A 129 2.48 -6.98 -3.44
C LEU A 129 2.18 -5.60 -2.85
N VAL A 130 1.32 -5.55 -1.83
CA VAL A 130 0.95 -4.31 -1.14
C VAL A 130 1.56 -4.28 0.26
N GLY A 131 2.40 -3.29 0.53
CA GLY A 131 2.89 -2.96 1.86
C GLY A 131 1.87 -2.13 2.64
N VAL A 132 1.46 -2.60 3.82
CA VAL A 132 0.51 -1.93 4.70
C VAL A 132 1.26 -1.31 5.87
N ASN A 133 1.15 0.01 6.04
CA ASN A 133 1.75 0.68 7.20
C ASN A 133 1.12 0.15 8.49
N GLY A 134 1.95 -0.17 9.49
CA GLY A 134 1.48 -0.54 10.82
C GLY A 134 0.78 0.60 11.55
N ASP A 135 -0.05 0.27 12.55
CA ASP A 135 -0.93 1.23 13.23
C ASP A 135 -0.15 2.35 13.92
N HIS A 136 0.98 2.02 14.55
CA HIS A 136 1.86 3.00 15.18
C HIS A 136 2.43 3.99 14.16
N SER A 137 3.00 3.48 13.07
CA SER A 137 3.53 4.28 11.94
C SER A 137 2.47 5.22 11.36
N VAL A 138 1.23 4.74 11.22
CA VAL A 138 0.12 5.59 10.75
C VAL A 138 -0.24 6.69 11.74
N ARG A 139 -0.29 6.40 13.05
CA ARG A 139 -0.54 7.41 14.10
C ARG A 139 0.50 8.52 14.07
N GLU A 140 1.78 8.16 13.99
CA GLU A 140 2.86 9.14 13.89
C GLU A 140 2.77 10.00 12.63
N LEU A 141 2.34 9.42 11.51
CA LEU A 141 2.25 10.11 10.23
C LEU A 141 1.00 10.99 10.08
N LYS A 142 -0.13 10.59 10.67
CA LYS A 142 -1.45 11.21 10.41
C LYS A 142 -2.11 11.83 11.64
N GLY A 143 -1.53 11.65 12.82
CA GLY A 143 -2.03 12.18 14.08
C GLY A 143 -3.03 11.25 14.80
N GLU A 144 -3.51 11.73 15.95
CA GLU A 144 -4.46 11.01 16.80
C GLU A 144 -5.78 10.74 16.07
N GLY A 145 -6.41 9.59 16.36
CA GLY A 145 -7.66 9.15 15.73
C GLY A 145 -7.49 8.40 14.40
N ARG A 146 -6.26 8.12 13.97
CA ARG A 146 -5.95 7.29 12.80
C ARG A 146 -4.97 6.16 13.15
N PRO A 147 -5.00 5.01 12.47
CA PRO A 147 -6.01 4.59 11.51
C PRO A 147 -7.35 4.29 12.22
N ILE A 148 -8.45 4.29 11.46
CA ILE A 148 -9.77 3.89 11.95
C ILE A 148 -9.82 2.37 12.08
N ASN A 149 -9.31 1.66 11.07
CA ASN A 149 -9.25 0.21 11.06
C ASN A 149 -7.85 -0.29 11.47
N PRO A 150 -7.75 -1.33 12.30
CA PRO A 150 -6.46 -1.90 12.68
C PRO A 150 -5.74 -2.50 11.46
N GLU A 151 -4.42 -2.59 11.53
CA GLU A 151 -3.55 -3.07 10.45
C GLU A 151 -3.92 -4.45 9.90
N SER A 152 -4.38 -5.37 10.77
CA SER A 152 -4.85 -6.69 10.40
C SER A 152 -6.05 -6.64 9.45
N ASP A 153 -7.00 -5.74 9.73
CA ASP A 153 -8.25 -5.64 9.00
C ASP A 153 -8.01 -4.97 7.65
N ARG A 154 -7.17 -3.92 7.65
CA ARG A 154 -6.72 -3.26 6.42
C ARG A 154 -6.00 -4.26 5.50
N ALA A 155 -5.13 -5.10 6.05
CA ALA A 155 -4.45 -6.15 5.29
C ALA A 155 -5.41 -7.22 4.75
N ALA A 156 -6.39 -7.65 5.55
CA ALA A 156 -7.40 -8.62 5.14
C ALA A 156 -8.28 -8.11 4.00
N VAL A 157 -8.73 -6.85 4.08
CA VAL A 157 -9.53 -6.21 3.03
C VAL A 157 -8.74 -6.12 1.73
N LEU A 158 -7.46 -5.73 1.78
CA LEU A 158 -6.59 -5.68 0.61
C LEU A 158 -6.34 -7.08 0.01
N ALA A 159 -6.10 -8.09 0.83
CA ALA A 159 -5.88 -9.46 0.37
C ALA A 159 -7.11 -10.03 -0.36
N ALA A 160 -8.31 -9.61 0.03
CA ALA A 160 -9.54 -10.01 -0.64
C ALA A 160 -9.69 -9.42 -2.05
N LEU A 161 -8.95 -8.37 -2.41
CA LEU A 161 -9.04 -7.76 -3.74
C LEU A 161 -8.42 -8.66 -4.81
N GLN A 162 -9.07 -8.70 -5.98
CA GLN A 162 -8.63 -9.51 -7.11
C GLN A 162 -7.26 -9.08 -7.65
N ALA A 163 -6.97 -7.78 -7.66
CA ALA A 163 -5.72 -7.23 -8.18
C ALA A 163 -4.50 -7.49 -7.27
N VAL A 164 -4.70 -7.98 -6.04
CA VAL A 164 -3.64 -8.13 -5.04
C VAL A 164 -3.23 -9.59 -4.90
N ASP A 165 -1.95 -9.87 -5.09
CA ASP A 165 -1.37 -11.22 -5.01
C ASP A 165 -0.68 -11.47 -3.66
N GLY A 166 -0.19 -10.42 -3.02
CA GLY A 166 0.40 -10.47 -1.68
C GLY A 166 0.16 -9.18 -0.89
N VAL A 167 0.13 -9.29 0.43
CA VAL A 167 0.01 -8.18 1.38
C VAL A 167 0.99 -8.41 2.52
N SER A 168 1.72 -7.39 2.92
CA SER A 168 2.60 -7.48 4.10
C SER A 168 2.50 -6.22 4.94
N ILE A 169 2.44 -6.39 6.26
CA ILE A 169 2.39 -5.28 7.21
C ILE A 169 3.82 -4.95 7.61
N PHE A 170 4.21 -3.67 7.56
CA PHE A 170 5.51 -3.22 8.03
C PHE A 170 5.35 -2.15 9.13
N PRO A 171 6.02 -2.31 10.29
CA PRO A 171 5.84 -1.42 11.44
C PRO A 171 6.56 -0.08 11.28
N GLU A 172 7.56 0.01 10.39
CA GLU A 172 8.40 1.19 10.23
C GLU A 172 7.65 2.37 9.59
N ARG A 173 8.18 3.57 9.81
CA ARG A 173 7.66 4.80 9.22
C ARG A 173 7.88 4.86 7.70
N THR A 174 9.03 4.38 7.25
CA THR A 174 9.41 4.30 5.83
C THR A 174 9.27 2.87 5.34
N ALA A 175 8.97 2.69 4.05
CA ALA A 175 8.87 1.37 3.45
C ALA A 175 10.24 0.75 3.13
N THR A 176 11.35 1.40 3.52
CA THR A 176 12.70 1.02 3.07
C THR A 176 13.06 -0.42 3.38
N HIS A 177 12.82 -0.87 4.62
CA HIS A 177 13.12 -2.25 5.02
C HIS A 177 12.23 -3.26 4.28
N PHE A 178 10.93 -3.00 4.21
CA PHE A 178 9.98 -3.78 3.42
C PHE A 178 10.41 -3.90 1.95
N LEU A 179 10.83 -2.81 1.31
CA LEU A 179 11.27 -2.80 -0.08
C LEU A 179 12.55 -3.63 -0.29
N ARG A 180 13.49 -3.58 0.67
CA ARG A 180 14.69 -4.43 0.63
C ARG A 180 14.37 -5.92 0.70
N LEU A 181 13.34 -6.32 1.45
CA LEU A 181 12.89 -7.71 1.52
C LEU A 181 12.09 -8.11 0.27
N ALA A 182 11.22 -7.21 -0.22
CA ALA A 182 10.34 -7.47 -1.35
C ALA A 182 11.08 -7.52 -2.70
N GLN A 183 12.18 -6.79 -2.85
CA GLN A 183 12.97 -6.71 -4.10
C GLN A 183 12.08 -6.54 -5.36
N PRO A 184 11.31 -5.43 -5.44
CA PRO A 184 10.40 -5.18 -6.55
C PRO A 184 11.12 -5.04 -7.89
N ASP A 185 10.48 -5.49 -8.96
CA ASP A 185 10.88 -5.09 -10.32
C ASP A 185 10.33 -3.68 -10.63
N LEU A 186 9.13 -3.39 -10.13
CA LEU A 186 8.49 -2.08 -10.23
C LEU A 186 7.94 -1.63 -8.87
N TYR A 187 8.25 -0.41 -8.47
CA TYR A 187 7.65 0.25 -7.31
C TYR A 187 6.71 1.36 -7.78
N VAL A 188 5.40 1.15 -7.60
CA VAL A 188 4.36 2.04 -8.08
C VAL A 188 3.86 2.94 -6.96
N LYS A 189 3.87 4.25 -7.18
CA LYS A 189 3.30 5.26 -6.29
C LYS A 189 2.22 6.04 -7.02
N GLY A 190 1.08 6.23 -6.38
CA GLY A 190 0.00 7.08 -6.87
C GLY A 190 -0.03 8.42 -6.16
N GLY A 191 -0.55 9.46 -6.80
CA GLY A 191 -0.77 10.76 -6.15
C GLY A 191 0.02 11.91 -6.76
N ASP A 192 0.24 12.93 -5.94
CA ASP A 192 1.07 14.11 -6.22
C ASP A 192 2.56 13.85 -5.92
N TYR A 193 2.94 12.60 -5.65
CA TYR A 193 4.34 12.25 -5.44
C TYR A 193 5.11 12.54 -6.72
N THR A 194 6.11 13.41 -6.62
CA THR A 194 7.21 13.49 -7.59
C THR A 194 8.33 12.57 -7.12
N LEU A 195 9.27 12.21 -8.01
CA LEU A 195 10.47 11.49 -7.57
C LEU A 195 11.15 12.22 -6.41
N ASP A 196 11.25 13.55 -6.46
CA ASP A 196 11.90 14.39 -5.45
C ASP A 196 11.19 14.38 -4.09
N SER A 197 9.88 14.13 -4.07
CA SER A 197 9.13 13.92 -2.83
C SER A 197 9.25 12.50 -2.27
N LEU A 198 9.76 11.54 -3.06
CA LEU A 198 9.92 10.16 -2.64
C LEU A 198 11.14 10.04 -1.73
N ASN A 199 10.98 9.30 -0.62
CA ASN A 199 12.03 9.12 0.36
C ASN A 199 13.32 8.58 -0.32
N PRO A 200 14.48 9.25 -0.18
CA PRO A 200 15.72 8.83 -0.86
C PRO A 200 16.14 7.40 -0.55
N GLU A 201 15.89 6.91 0.66
CA GLU A 201 16.22 5.54 1.06
C GLU A 201 15.32 4.53 0.37
N GLU A 202 14.01 4.80 0.25
CA GLU A 202 13.08 3.96 -0.52
C GLU A 202 13.54 3.88 -1.98
N ARG A 203 13.97 5.02 -2.54
CA ARG A 203 14.51 5.08 -3.90
C ARG A 203 15.75 4.20 -4.06
N GLN A 204 16.70 4.35 -3.14
CA GLN A 204 17.93 3.57 -3.15
C GLN A 204 17.66 2.07 -2.94
N ALA A 205 16.72 1.70 -2.09
CA ALA A 205 16.35 0.30 -1.85
C ALA A 205 15.80 -0.36 -3.12
N VAL A 206 14.94 0.34 -3.87
CA VAL A 206 14.39 -0.18 -5.13
C VAL A 206 15.46 -0.25 -6.22
N GLN A 207 16.19 0.84 -6.44
CA GLN A 207 17.18 0.92 -7.52
C GLN A 207 18.40 0.01 -7.26
N GLY A 208 18.83 -0.12 -6.01
CA GLY A 208 19.91 -1.03 -5.63
C GLY A 208 19.56 -2.50 -5.84
N GLY A 209 18.27 -2.86 -5.85
CA GLY A 209 17.77 -4.18 -6.23
C GLY A 209 17.51 -4.36 -7.73
N GLY A 210 17.82 -3.35 -8.57
CA GLY A 210 17.56 -3.35 -10.01
C GLY A 210 16.12 -2.99 -10.40
N GLY A 211 15.29 -2.62 -9.43
CA GLY A 211 13.90 -2.21 -9.66
C GLY A 211 13.77 -0.79 -10.21
N ARG A 212 12.62 -0.49 -10.81
CA ARG A 212 12.28 0.85 -11.32
C ARG A 212 11.11 1.45 -10.54
N ILE A 213 11.03 2.77 -10.51
CA ILE A 213 9.93 3.48 -9.84
C ILE A 213 8.99 4.05 -10.91
N VAL A 214 7.69 3.83 -10.73
CA VAL A 214 6.66 4.33 -11.62
C VAL A 214 5.70 5.19 -10.81
N ILE A 215 5.48 6.40 -11.28
CA ILE A 215 4.53 7.33 -10.66
C ILE A 215 3.31 7.40 -11.56
N VAL A 216 2.14 7.15 -10.97
CA VAL A 216 0.87 7.12 -11.70
C VAL A 216 -0.04 8.25 -11.20
N PRO A 217 -0.74 8.93 -12.10
CA PRO A 217 -1.55 10.08 -11.73
C PRO A 217 -2.70 9.68 -10.80
N TYR A 218 -3.03 10.58 -9.86
CA TYR A 218 -4.18 10.42 -8.99
C TYR A 218 -5.50 10.53 -9.77
N LEU A 219 -6.52 9.78 -9.37
CA LEU A 219 -7.89 10.00 -9.87
C LEU A 219 -8.57 11.10 -9.05
N PRO A 220 -8.83 12.29 -9.62
CA PRO A 220 -9.37 13.42 -8.88
C PRO A 220 -10.76 13.13 -8.27
N GLY A 221 -11.04 13.77 -7.13
CA GLY A 221 -12.38 13.79 -6.50
C GLY A 221 -12.71 12.60 -5.58
N ARG A 222 -11.77 11.70 -5.28
CA ARG A 222 -12.02 10.52 -4.43
C ARG A 222 -10.90 10.32 -3.41
N SER A 223 -11.06 10.74 -2.16
CA SER A 223 -10.08 10.52 -1.08
C SER A 223 -10.75 10.08 0.23
N THR A 224 -10.03 9.35 1.09
CA THR A 224 -10.50 8.97 2.44
C THR A 224 -10.88 10.18 3.28
N THR A 225 -10.15 11.30 3.16
CA THR A 225 -10.48 12.57 3.84
C THR A 225 -11.80 13.14 3.32
N GLY A 226 -12.02 13.10 2.00
CA GLY A 226 -13.28 13.54 1.40
C GLY A 226 -14.48 12.70 1.83
N LEU A 227 -14.28 11.39 2.06
CA LEU A 227 -15.33 10.49 2.53
C LEU A 227 -15.68 10.76 4.01
N LEU A 228 -14.69 10.93 4.88
CA LEU A 228 -14.95 11.28 6.28
C LEU A 228 -15.56 12.66 6.45
N GLY A 229 -15.13 13.64 5.66
CA GLY A 229 -15.76 14.95 5.66
C GLY A 229 -17.22 14.92 5.23
N LYS A 230 -17.69 13.88 4.50
CA LYS A 230 -19.12 13.69 4.23
C LYS A 230 -19.83 13.06 5.43
N ILE A 231 -19.21 12.08 6.07
CA ILE A 231 -19.77 11.39 7.25
C ILE A 231 -19.89 12.34 8.45
N SER A 232 -18.93 13.22 8.69
CA SER A 232 -18.97 14.19 9.79
C SER A 232 -20.03 15.30 9.61
N ARG A 233 -20.75 15.31 8.48
CA ARG A 233 -21.82 16.25 8.14
C ARG A 233 -23.20 15.59 8.07
N LEU A 234 -23.28 14.29 8.38
CA LEU A 234 -24.53 13.55 8.59
C LEU A 234 -24.95 13.66 10.06
#